data_AF-A0AA84Z4E0-F1
#
_entry.id   AF-A0AA84Z4E0-F1
#
_cell.length_a   1.000
_cell.length_b   1.000
_cell.length_c   1.000
_cell.angle_alpha   90.00
_cell.angle_beta   90.00
_cell.angle_gamma   90.00
#
_symmetry.space_group_name_H-M   'P 1'
#
loop_
_entity.id
_entity.type
_entity.pdbx_description
1 polymer ?
#
loop_
_entity_poly.entity_id
_entity_poly.type
_entity_poly.pdbx_seq_one_letter_code
_entity_poly.pdbx_strand_id
1 'polypeptide(L)'
;MFPLRPRSKLKTVICAIVAIWLISFAIGLPGLIVATVYPKNLSNLQNIANSTDLLVVVKQISVNSPDQYVSNDCILNWSSEWSEAYDYTLFVLMYVLPLIILATTYIPISIHLWFHRGLGEVTRAQAQNVQSKRRAVKMLCAVMLIFAICWLPYQLFFILLQLSPTIKSSHSLPIIFICCYWLAMSNSMYNPIIYVLMNKKFRKGFYSAFSCFPYCREYIKKDKKIRTTATSIRTSQV
;
A
#
# COMPACT_ATOMS: atom_id res chain seq x y z
N MET A 1 23.69 -15.33 -4.37
CA MET A 1 22.92 -14.62 -5.42
C MET A 1 23.71 -14.73 -6.71
N PHE A 2 23.18 -15.41 -7.74
CA PHE A 2 23.96 -15.85 -8.91
C PHE A 2 23.94 -14.81 -10.05
N PRO A 3 25.02 -14.04 -10.29
CA PRO A 3 25.04 -12.96 -11.27
C PRO A 3 24.97 -13.43 -12.74
N LEU A 4 25.09 -14.74 -12.99
CA LEU A 4 25.06 -15.36 -14.32
C LEU A 4 23.68 -15.88 -14.72
N ARG A 5 22.66 -15.78 -13.86
CA ARG A 5 21.30 -16.22 -14.23
C ARG A 5 20.70 -15.21 -15.21
N PRO A 6 20.21 -15.64 -16.40
CA PRO A 6 19.62 -14.73 -17.36
C PRO A 6 18.47 -13.95 -16.74
N ARG A 7 18.38 -12.66 -17.10
CA ARG A 7 17.31 -11.75 -16.66
C ARG A 7 15.96 -12.39 -16.97
N SER A 8 15.00 -12.27 -16.05
CA SER A 8 13.66 -12.84 -16.25
C SER A 8 13.09 -12.38 -17.60
N LYS A 9 12.61 -13.35 -18.40
CA LYS A 9 11.96 -13.05 -19.68
C LYS A 9 10.66 -12.29 -19.39
N LEU A 10 10.29 -11.36 -20.26
CA LEU A 10 9.03 -10.60 -20.13
C LEU A 10 7.82 -11.53 -19.99
N LYS A 11 7.77 -12.62 -20.76
CA LYS A 11 6.72 -13.66 -20.65
C LYS A 11 6.61 -14.24 -19.24
N THR A 12 7.73 -14.50 -18.58
CA THR A 12 7.76 -15.00 -17.19
C THR A 12 7.20 -13.98 -16.22
N VAL A 13 7.52 -12.70 -16.40
CA VAL A 13 7.00 -11.61 -15.56
C VAL A 13 5.49 -11.45 -15.74
N ILE A 14 5.00 -11.46 -16.98
CA ILE A 14 3.56 -11.36 -17.27
C ILE A 14 2.81 -12.55 -16.67
N CYS A 15 3.30 -13.77 -16.86
CA CYS A 15 2.70 -14.97 -16.29
C CYS A 15 2.60 -14.89 -14.75
N ALA A 16 3.66 -14.43 -14.09
CA ALA A 16 3.66 -14.22 -12.64
C ALA A 16 2.63 -13.17 -12.20
N ILE A 17 2.49 -12.05 -12.93
CA ILE A 17 1.49 -11.02 -12.63
C ILE A 17 0.08 -11.60 -12.75
N VAL A 18 -0.22 -12.32 -13.83
CA VAL A 18 -1.55 -12.94 -14.03
C VAL A 18 -1.84 -13.95 -12.91
N ALA A 19 -0.88 -14.78 -12.54
CA ALA A 19 -1.04 -15.72 -11.44
C ALA A 19 -1.34 -15.01 -10.11
N ILE A 20 -0.65 -13.92 -9.81
CA ILE A 20 -0.90 -13.11 -8.60
C ILE A 20 -2.34 -12.61 -8.59
N TRP A 21 -2.83 -12.04 -9.70
CA TRP A 21 -4.21 -11.56 -9.80
C TRP A 21 -5.25 -12.67 -9.60
N LEU A 22 -5.04 -13.84 -10.21
CA LEU A 22 -5.93 -14.99 -10.07
C LEU A 22 -5.98 -15.48 -8.61
N ILE A 23 -4.82 -15.60 -7.96
CA ILE A 23 -4.72 -16.00 -6.56
C ILE A 23 -5.41 -14.97 -5.66
N SER A 24 -5.16 -13.67 -5.87
CA SER A 24 -5.81 -12.61 -5.09
C SER A 24 -7.33 -12.63 -5.23
N PHE A 25 -7.86 -12.86 -6.43
CA PHE A 25 -9.30 -12.99 -6.65
C PHE A 25 -9.87 -14.22 -5.92
N ALA A 26 -9.18 -15.36 -6.02
CA ALA A 26 -9.60 -16.59 -5.35
C ALA A 26 -9.63 -16.43 -3.82
N ILE A 27 -8.63 -15.74 -3.23
CA ILE A 27 -8.60 -15.47 -1.79
C ILE A 27 -9.75 -14.54 -1.35
N GLY A 28 -10.13 -13.54 -2.16
CA GLY A 28 -11.21 -12.62 -1.83
C GLY A 28 -12.63 -13.16 -2.08
N LEU A 29 -12.77 -14.24 -2.85
CA LEU A 29 -14.05 -14.78 -3.29
C LEU A 29 -14.96 -15.26 -2.13
N PRO A 30 -14.47 -15.98 -1.11
CA PRO A 30 -15.32 -16.41 0.01
C PRO A 30 -16.02 -15.25 0.71
N GLY A 31 -15.28 -14.17 1.00
CA GLY A 31 -15.85 -12.97 1.61
C GLY A 31 -16.94 -12.31 0.75
N LEU A 32 -16.79 -12.35 -0.58
CA LEU A 32 -17.81 -11.82 -1.50
C LEU A 32 -19.09 -12.67 -1.50
N ILE A 33 -18.97 -14.00 -1.46
CA ILE A 33 -20.12 -14.92 -1.50
C ILE A 33 -20.99 -14.80 -0.25
N VAL A 34 -20.36 -14.61 0.92
CA VAL A 34 -21.07 -14.53 2.21
C VAL A 34 -21.51 -13.11 2.58
N ALA A 35 -21.11 -12.11 1.79
CA ALA A 35 -21.53 -10.72 2.00
C ALA A 35 -23.03 -10.59 1.75
N THR A 36 -23.75 -10.16 2.77
CA THR A 36 -25.21 -10.06 2.77
C THR A 36 -25.62 -8.73 3.40
N VAL A 37 -26.75 -8.20 2.95
CA VAL A 37 -27.30 -6.93 3.45
C VAL A 37 -28.48 -7.24 4.35
N TYR A 38 -28.43 -6.80 5.60
CA TYR A 38 -29.51 -6.97 6.56
C TYR A 38 -30.10 -5.62 7.00
N PRO A 39 -31.44 -5.48 7.02
CA PRO A 39 -32.09 -4.29 7.52
C PRO A 39 -32.02 -4.25 9.06
N LYS A 40 -31.67 -3.09 9.60
CA LYS A 40 -31.57 -2.83 11.04
C LYS A 40 -32.55 -1.75 11.43
N ASN A 41 -33.50 -2.10 12.29
CA ASN A 41 -34.50 -1.18 12.84
C ASN A 41 -33.85 -0.26 13.88
N LEU A 42 -34.02 1.04 13.69
CA LEU A 42 -33.35 2.08 14.49
C LEU A 42 -34.31 2.75 15.48
N SER A 43 -35.08 1.93 16.22
CA SER A 43 -36.17 2.38 17.10
C SER A 43 -35.73 3.35 18.22
N ASN A 44 -34.49 3.25 18.71
CA ASN A 44 -33.99 4.10 19.80
C ASN A 44 -33.58 5.52 19.35
N LEU A 45 -33.32 5.76 18.07
CA LEU A 45 -33.00 7.11 17.56
C LEU A 45 -34.26 7.97 17.32
N GLN A 46 -35.44 7.36 17.37
CA GLN A 46 -36.73 8.05 17.29
C GLN A 46 -36.91 9.08 18.43
N ASN A 47 -36.36 8.80 19.62
CA ASN A 47 -36.40 9.72 20.76
C ASN A 47 -35.35 10.84 20.71
N ILE A 48 -34.28 10.69 19.91
CA ILE A 48 -33.16 11.66 19.82
C ILE A 48 -33.33 12.57 18.59
N ALA A 49 -33.91 12.06 17.51
CA ALA A 49 -34.19 12.81 16.27
C ALA A 49 -35.16 13.98 16.48
N ASN A 50 -35.94 13.98 17.56
CA ASN A 50 -36.86 15.06 17.91
C ASN A 50 -36.16 16.27 18.57
N SER A 51 -34.86 16.17 18.89
CA SER A 51 -34.15 17.19 19.69
C SER A 51 -32.92 17.81 19.02
N THR A 52 -32.53 17.42 17.80
CA THR A 52 -31.38 18.03 17.09
C THR A 52 -31.56 18.04 15.57
N ASP A 53 -30.86 18.93 14.86
CA ASP A 53 -30.74 19.02 13.40
C ASP A 53 -30.14 17.76 12.70
N LEU A 54 -29.99 16.64 13.44
CA LEU A 54 -29.71 15.30 12.93
C LEU A 54 -30.85 14.76 12.02
N LEU A 55 -31.92 15.52 11.85
CA LEU A 55 -33.04 15.27 10.94
C LEU A 55 -32.61 15.19 9.46
N VAL A 56 -31.56 15.89 9.03
CA VAL A 56 -31.16 15.92 7.61
C VAL A 56 -30.46 14.63 7.17
N VAL A 57 -29.63 14.03 8.04
CA VAL A 57 -28.88 12.80 7.72
C VAL A 57 -29.78 11.57 7.78
N VAL A 58 -30.69 11.52 8.76
CA VAL A 58 -31.54 10.35 9.00
C VAL A 58 -32.73 10.29 8.03
N LYS A 59 -33.28 11.43 7.59
CA LYS A 59 -34.44 11.48 6.69
C LYS A 59 -34.14 11.02 5.26
N GLN A 60 -32.86 10.93 4.88
CA GLN A 60 -32.42 10.39 3.58
C GLN A 60 -32.48 8.85 3.48
N ILE A 61 -32.84 8.15 4.56
CA ILE A 61 -32.73 6.68 4.65
C ILE A 61 -34.10 5.97 4.49
N SER A 62 -35.24 6.65 4.72
CA SER A 62 -36.55 5.99 4.63
C SER A 62 -37.03 5.86 3.19
N VAL A 63 -37.00 4.63 2.67
CA VAL A 63 -37.52 4.32 1.34
C VAL A 63 -39.02 3.97 1.38
N ASN A 64 -39.66 3.69 2.53
CA ASN A 64 -41.05 3.17 2.48
C ASN A 64 -42.02 3.47 3.66
N SER A 65 -41.67 4.24 4.70
CA SER A 65 -42.67 4.66 5.71
C SER A 65 -42.17 5.82 6.59
N PRO A 66 -43.01 6.80 6.96
CA PRO A 66 -42.61 7.96 7.76
C PRO A 66 -42.20 7.63 9.21
N ASP A 67 -42.53 6.44 9.73
CA ASP A 67 -42.39 6.13 11.16
C ASP A 67 -41.34 5.04 11.51
N GLN A 68 -40.64 4.48 10.52
CA GLN A 68 -39.64 3.43 10.74
C GLN A 68 -38.31 3.75 10.06
N TYR A 69 -37.32 4.18 10.85
CA TYR A 69 -35.95 4.38 10.39
C TYR A 69 -35.24 3.01 10.28
N VAL A 70 -34.95 2.58 9.05
CA VAL A 70 -34.26 1.30 8.77
C VAL A 70 -32.91 1.59 8.13
N SER A 71 -31.79 1.24 8.79
CA SER A 71 -30.46 1.26 8.17
C SER A 71 -30.15 -0.10 7.56
N ASN A 72 -29.54 -0.15 6.38
CA ASN A 72 -29.08 -1.40 5.78
C ASN A 72 -27.59 -1.59 6.08
N ASP A 73 -27.26 -2.61 6.87
CA ASP A 73 -25.87 -2.93 7.21
C ASP A 73 -25.40 -4.10 6.32
N CYS A 74 -24.18 -3.98 5.77
CA CYS A 74 -23.52 -5.07 5.05
C CYS A 74 -22.68 -5.89 6.03
N ILE A 75 -23.01 -7.18 6.17
CA ILE A 75 -22.31 -8.09 7.09
C ILE A 75 -21.88 -9.36 6.34
N LEU A 76 -20.80 -9.98 6.84
CA LEU A 76 -20.34 -11.28 6.37
C LEU A 76 -21.06 -12.36 7.17
N ASN A 77 -21.93 -13.12 6.52
CA ASN A 77 -22.77 -14.13 7.17
C ASN A 77 -22.09 -15.51 7.14
N TRP A 78 -21.18 -15.74 8.08
CA TRP A 78 -20.52 -17.03 8.34
C TRP A 78 -20.47 -17.32 9.84
N SER A 79 -20.16 -18.56 10.25
CA SER A 79 -19.99 -18.88 11.67
C SER A 79 -18.75 -18.18 12.25
N SER A 80 -18.68 -18.01 13.57
CA SER A 80 -17.53 -17.39 14.24
C SER A 80 -16.21 -18.10 13.89
N GLU A 81 -16.24 -19.44 13.84
CA GLU A 81 -15.08 -20.27 13.50
C GLU A 81 -14.54 -19.97 12.09
N TRP A 82 -15.43 -19.85 11.10
CA TRP A 82 -15.04 -19.51 9.73
C TRP A 82 -14.52 -18.08 9.63
N SER A 83 -15.12 -17.14 10.37
CA SER A 83 -14.64 -15.75 10.43
C SER A 83 -13.22 -15.66 10.95
N GLU A 84 -12.95 -16.33 12.07
CA GLU A 84 -11.64 -16.33 12.71
C GLU A 84 -10.57 -16.96 11.81
N ALA A 85 -10.87 -18.14 11.27
CA ALA A 85 -9.98 -18.84 10.36
C ALA A 85 -9.67 -18.01 9.09
N TYR A 86 -10.66 -17.33 8.53
CA TYR A 86 -10.49 -16.49 7.35
C TYR A 86 -9.63 -15.25 7.65
N ASP A 87 -9.89 -14.54 8.75
CA ASP A 87 -9.09 -13.39 9.17
C ASP A 87 -7.62 -13.77 9.41
N TYR A 88 -7.35 -14.91 10.08
CA TYR A 88 -5.98 -15.41 10.26
C TYR A 88 -5.34 -15.79 8.91
N THR A 89 -6.10 -16.42 8.02
CA THR A 89 -5.64 -16.76 6.67
C THR A 89 -5.26 -15.50 5.89
N LEU A 90 -6.10 -14.46 5.93
CA LEU A 90 -5.80 -13.17 5.31
C LEU A 90 -4.58 -12.51 5.93
N PHE A 91 -4.44 -12.51 7.26
CA PHE A 91 -3.27 -11.97 7.94
C PHE A 91 -1.98 -12.67 7.47
N VAL A 92 -1.98 -14.00 7.42
CA VAL A 92 -0.81 -14.75 6.98
C VAL A 92 -0.50 -14.50 5.50
N LEU A 93 -1.49 -14.64 4.62
CA LEU A 93 -1.28 -14.58 3.17
C LEU A 93 -1.06 -13.16 2.63
N MET A 94 -1.76 -12.17 3.18
CA MET A 94 -1.71 -10.79 2.67
C MET A 94 -0.68 -9.91 3.40
N TYR A 95 -0.23 -10.31 4.60
CA TYR A 95 0.70 -9.52 5.39
C TYR A 95 2.00 -10.26 5.74
N VAL A 96 1.92 -11.37 6.50
CA VAL A 96 3.12 -12.06 7.00
C VAL A 96 3.96 -12.66 5.88
N LEU A 97 3.34 -13.43 4.99
CA LEU A 97 4.04 -14.11 3.88
C LEU A 97 4.74 -13.11 2.94
N PRO A 98 4.07 -12.04 2.45
CA PRO A 98 4.74 -10.99 1.70
C PRO A 98 5.93 -10.39 2.45
N LEU A 99 5.79 -10.08 3.74
CA LEU A 99 6.90 -9.52 4.52
C LEU A 99 8.08 -10.48 4.66
N ILE A 100 7.85 -11.78 4.86
CA ILE A 100 8.92 -12.78 4.91
C ILE A 100 9.63 -12.87 3.56
N ILE A 101 8.89 -12.93 2.46
CA ILE A 101 9.47 -12.97 1.11
C ILE A 101 10.30 -11.71 0.85
N LEU A 102 9.80 -10.53 1.23
CA LEU A 102 10.50 -9.27 1.08
C LEU A 102 11.76 -9.23 1.98
N ALA A 103 11.67 -9.65 3.24
CA ALA A 103 12.80 -9.68 4.16
C ALA A 103 13.91 -10.61 3.67
N THR A 104 13.57 -11.86 3.34
CA THR A 104 14.53 -12.89 2.89
C THR A 104 15.21 -12.53 1.57
N THR A 105 14.53 -11.80 0.68
CA THR A 105 15.13 -11.36 -0.58
C THR A 105 15.95 -10.09 -0.42
N TYR A 106 15.47 -9.07 0.30
CA TYR A 106 16.09 -7.76 0.30
C TYR A 106 17.12 -7.53 1.41
N ILE A 107 17.03 -8.22 2.55
CA ILE A 107 18.04 -8.10 3.62
C ILE A 107 19.42 -8.55 3.09
N PRO A 108 19.58 -9.74 2.47
CA PRO A 108 20.88 -10.17 1.96
C PRO A 108 21.41 -9.26 0.85
N ILE A 109 20.52 -8.77 -0.04
CA ILE A 109 20.89 -7.82 -1.10
C ILE A 109 21.42 -6.51 -0.50
N SER A 110 20.77 -6.02 0.55
CA SER A 110 21.14 -4.80 1.25
C SER A 110 22.48 -4.94 1.95
N ILE A 111 22.70 -6.05 2.67
CA ILE A 111 23.98 -6.39 3.33
C ILE A 111 25.09 -6.48 2.28
N HIS A 112 24.89 -7.25 1.20
CA HIS A 112 25.89 -7.41 0.15
C HIS A 112 26.28 -6.07 -0.49
N LEU A 113 25.31 -5.22 -0.82
CA LEU A 113 25.58 -3.89 -1.40
C LEU A 113 26.20 -2.89 -0.43
N TRP A 114 26.16 -3.14 0.88
CA TRP A 114 26.76 -2.28 1.90
C TRP A 114 28.19 -2.70 2.25
N PHE A 115 28.41 -4.01 2.43
CA PHE A 115 29.66 -4.55 2.95
C PHE A 115 30.64 -5.01 1.86
N HIS A 116 30.18 -5.46 0.70
CA HIS A 116 31.08 -5.77 -0.42
C HIS A 116 31.46 -4.48 -1.18
N ARG A 117 32.39 -3.70 -0.61
CA ARG A 117 33.23 -2.80 -1.42
C ARG A 117 34.29 -3.67 -2.07
N GLY A 118 34.26 -3.78 -3.40
CA GLY A 118 35.22 -4.62 -4.14
C GLY A 118 36.65 -4.25 -3.77
N LEU A 119 37.39 -5.22 -3.25
CA LEU A 119 38.84 -5.15 -3.11
C LEU A 119 39.42 -5.31 -4.52
N GLY A 120 39.77 -4.20 -5.16
CA GLY A 120 40.30 -4.18 -6.53
C GLY A 120 40.12 -2.81 -7.20
N GLU A 121 40.82 -2.59 -8.31
CA GLU A 121 40.69 -1.37 -9.10
C GLU A 121 39.33 -1.34 -9.81
N VAL A 122 38.38 -0.58 -9.26
CA VAL A 122 37.03 -0.46 -9.81
C VAL A 122 37.00 0.68 -10.82
N THR A 123 36.63 0.37 -12.07
CA THR A 123 36.43 1.43 -13.07
C THR A 123 35.33 2.40 -12.63
N ARG A 124 35.46 3.70 -12.93
CA ARG A 124 34.44 4.73 -12.61
C ARG A 124 33.02 4.32 -13.04
N ALA A 125 32.88 3.64 -14.19
CA ALA A 125 31.60 3.13 -14.70
C ALA A 125 31.00 2.02 -13.82
N GLN A 126 31.83 1.09 -13.33
CA GLN A 126 31.39 0.01 -12.43
C GLN A 126 30.95 0.56 -11.07
N ALA A 127 31.71 1.52 -10.52
CA ALA A 127 31.36 2.19 -9.27
C ALA A 127 30.01 2.93 -9.37
N GLN A 128 29.76 3.62 -10.47
CA GLN A 128 28.47 4.28 -10.74
C GLN A 128 27.31 3.27 -10.85
N ASN A 129 27.54 2.12 -11.50
CA ASN A 129 26.54 1.08 -11.64
C ASN A 129 26.14 0.50 -10.26
N VAL A 130 27.11 0.18 -9.40
CA VAL A 130 26.86 -0.30 -8.03
C VAL A 130 26.09 0.74 -7.21
N GLN A 131 26.47 2.02 -7.28
CA GLN A 131 25.74 3.09 -6.60
C GLN A 131 24.27 3.20 -7.08
N SER A 132 24.03 3.01 -8.39
CA SER A 132 22.68 3.03 -8.94
C SER A 132 21.82 1.87 -8.40
N LYS A 133 22.39 0.67 -8.33
CA LYS A 133 21.74 -0.53 -7.77
C LYS A 133 21.44 -0.32 -6.28
N ARG A 134 22.38 0.23 -5.51
CA ARG A 134 22.19 0.54 -4.08
C ARG A 134 21.05 1.54 -3.86
N ARG A 135 20.91 2.56 -4.72
CA ARG A 135 19.77 3.49 -4.65
C ARG A 135 18.44 2.80 -4.93
N ALA A 136 18.39 1.94 -5.95
CA ALA A 136 17.19 1.16 -6.27
C ALA A 136 16.79 0.24 -5.11
N VAL A 137 17.75 -0.44 -4.49
CA VAL A 137 17.48 -1.31 -3.33
C VAL A 137 17.02 -0.51 -2.12
N LYS A 138 17.68 0.61 -1.78
CA LYS A 138 17.24 1.49 -0.68
C LYS A 138 15.79 1.96 -0.86
N MET A 139 15.44 2.29 -2.10
CA MET A 139 14.08 2.69 -2.45
C MET A 139 13.08 1.54 -2.26
N LEU A 140 13.41 0.33 -2.73
CA LEU A 140 12.56 -0.84 -2.54
C LEU A 140 12.38 -1.17 -1.04
N CYS A 141 13.44 -1.05 -0.23
CA CYS A 141 13.34 -1.18 1.23
C CYS A 141 12.40 -0.13 1.84
N ALA A 142 12.46 1.13 1.39
CA ALA A 142 11.54 2.17 1.88
C ALA A 142 10.07 1.84 1.59
N VAL A 143 9.78 1.33 0.39
CA VAL A 143 8.42 0.86 0.02
C VAL A 143 7.97 -0.27 0.94
N MET A 144 8.84 -1.22 1.26
CA MET A 144 8.51 -2.35 2.14
C MET A 144 8.23 -1.92 3.58
N LEU A 145 9.05 -1.01 4.11
CA LEU A 145 8.86 -0.50 5.47
C LEU A 145 7.54 0.26 5.60
N ILE A 146 7.20 1.08 4.61
CA ILE A 146 5.94 1.81 4.60
C ILE A 146 4.76 0.84 4.48
N PHE A 147 4.83 -0.17 3.61
CA PHE A 147 3.82 -1.22 3.54
C PHE A 147 3.62 -1.90 4.90
N ALA A 148 4.70 -2.30 5.57
CA ALA A 148 4.63 -2.93 6.89
C ALA A 148 3.96 -2.01 7.92
N ILE A 149 4.40 -0.76 8.02
CA ILE A 149 3.91 0.22 9.01
C ILE A 149 2.45 0.58 8.75
N CYS A 150 2.05 0.79 7.50
CA CYS A 150 0.68 1.20 7.17
C CYS A 150 -0.34 0.09 7.44
N TRP A 151 0.01 -1.17 7.15
CA TRP A 151 -0.90 -2.29 7.31
C TRP A 151 -0.91 -2.88 8.72
N LEU A 152 0.18 -2.77 9.49
CA LEU A 152 0.28 -3.37 10.81
C LEU A 152 -0.90 -3.02 11.75
N PRO A 153 -1.32 -1.75 11.90
CA PRO A 153 -2.39 -1.41 12.85
C PRO A 153 -3.74 -2.01 12.45
N TYR A 154 -4.02 -2.05 11.15
CA TYR A 154 -5.23 -2.68 10.62
C TYR A 154 -5.23 -4.19 10.86
N GLN A 155 -4.11 -4.87 10.59
CA GLN A 155 -3.98 -6.30 10.83
C GLN A 155 -4.06 -6.65 12.33
N LEU A 156 -3.41 -5.86 13.19
CA LEU A 156 -3.47 -6.05 14.64
C LEU A 156 -4.88 -5.82 15.19
N PHE A 157 -5.63 -4.89 14.61
CA PHE A 157 -7.01 -4.63 15.02
C PHE A 157 -7.89 -5.89 14.96
N PHE A 158 -7.84 -6.65 13.86
CA PHE A 158 -8.61 -7.90 13.74
C PHE A 158 -8.15 -8.97 14.74
N ILE A 159 -6.84 -9.12 14.93
CA ILE A 159 -6.31 -10.07 15.91
C ILE A 159 -6.77 -9.72 17.34
N LEU A 160 -6.71 -8.44 17.71
CA LEU A 160 -7.15 -7.98 19.04
C LEU A 160 -8.65 -8.20 19.26
N LEU A 161 -9.47 -8.03 18.23
CA LEU A 161 -10.91 -8.30 18.31
C LEU A 161 -11.22 -9.78 18.57
N GLN A 162 -10.39 -10.69 18.08
CA GLN A 162 -10.53 -12.13 18.32
C GLN A 162 -10.03 -12.52 19.73
N LEU A 163 -8.89 -11.98 20.16
CA LEU A 163 -8.30 -12.29 21.47
C LEU A 163 -9.07 -11.72 22.65
N SER A 164 -9.81 -10.64 22.47
CA SER A 164 -10.49 -9.93 23.56
C SER A 164 -11.86 -9.44 23.12
N PRO A 165 -12.86 -10.34 23.06
CA PRO A 165 -14.22 -9.99 22.67
C PRO A 165 -14.86 -8.92 23.58
N THR A 166 -14.38 -8.76 24.82
CA THR A 166 -14.81 -7.71 25.76
C THR A 166 -14.54 -6.30 25.23
N ILE A 167 -13.55 -6.12 24.34
CA ILE A 167 -13.21 -4.81 23.74
C ILE A 167 -14.27 -4.40 22.69
N LYS A 168 -15.05 -5.35 22.15
CA LYS A 168 -16.07 -5.10 21.11
C LYS A 168 -17.14 -4.10 21.55
N SER A 169 -17.38 -3.97 22.85
CA SER A 169 -18.39 -3.07 23.42
C SER A 169 -17.87 -1.66 23.73
N SER A 170 -16.60 -1.35 23.43
CA SER A 170 -16.02 -0.04 23.68
C SER A 170 -16.53 1.01 22.68
N HIS A 171 -17.00 2.16 23.18
CA HIS A 171 -17.42 3.30 22.35
C HIS A 171 -16.32 3.83 21.42
N SER A 172 -15.04 3.62 21.77
CA SER A 172 -13.90 4.08 20.97
C SER A 172 -13.56 3.15 19.80
N LEU A 173 -14.11 1.93 19.76
CA LEU A 173 -13.75 0.91 18.77
C LEU A 173 -13.94 1.37 17.30
N PRO A 174 -15.05 2.03 16.92
CA PRO A 174 -15.24 2.48 15.54
C PRO A 174 -14.23 3.55 15.12
N ILE A 175 -13.86 4.46 16.03
CA ILE A 175 -12.87 5.51 15.75
C ILE A 175 -11.50 4.87 15.53
N ILE A 176 -11.11 3.92 16.38
CA ILE A 176 -9.85 3.18 16.22
C ILE A 176 -9.83 2.43 14.88
N PHE A 177 -10.92 1.75 14.52
CA PHE A 177 -11.05 1.07 13.24
C PHE A 177 -10.84 2.03 12.06
N ILE A 178 -11.53 3.18 12.06
CA ILE A 178 -11.43 4.18 10.99
C ILE A 178 -9.99 4.68 10.86
N CYS A 179 -9.31 4.98 11.97
CA CYS A 179 -7.92 5.41 11.97
C CYS A 179 -6.98 4.34 11.40
N CYS A 180 -7.12 3.08 11.84
CA CYS A 180 -6.32 1.95 11.34
C CYS A 180 -6.57 1.72 9.85
N TYR A 181 -7.83 1.76 9.42
CA TYR A 181 -8.23 1.58 8.02
C TYR A 181 -7.69 2.71 7.15
N TRP A 182 -7.82 3.97 7.58
CA TRP A 182 -7.33 5.13 6.85
C TRP A 182 -5.81 5.05 6.63
N LEU A 183 -5.07 4.66 7.68
CA LEU A 183 -3.62 4.46 7.58
C LEU A 183 -3.27 3.34 6.58
N ALA A 184 -3.98 2.20 6.61
CA ALA A 184 -3.78 1.12 5.65
C ALA A 184 -4.04 1.56 4.21
N MET A 185 -5.13 2.30 3.97
CA MET A 185 -5.50 2.79 2.64
C MET A 185 -4.52 3.85 2.09
N SER A 186 -3.96 4.69 2.97
CA SER A 186 -2.97 5.70 2.58
C SER A 186 -1.67 5.10 2.02
N ASN A 187 -1.40 3.80 2.24
CA ASN A 187 -0.26 3.07 1.66
C ASN A 187 -0.11 3.28 0.14
N SER A 188 -1.23 3.35 -0.57
CA SER A 188 -1.26 3.57 -2.02
C SER A 188 -0.59 4.90 -2.45
N MET A 189 -0.74 5.96 -1.64
CA MET A 189 -0.22 7.31 -1.90
C MET A 189 1.30 7.38 -1.77
N TYR A 190 1.88 6.62 -0.84
CA TYR A 190 3.32 6.70 -0.57
C TYR A 190 4.18 6.15 -1.71
N ASN A 191 3.64 5.24 -2.53
CA ASN A 191 4.37 4.65 -3.66
C ASN A 191 4.88 5.76 -4.62
N PRO A 192 4.05 6.57 -5.31
CA PRO A 192 4.54 7.68 -6.12
C PRO A 192 5.52 8.62 -5.39
N ILE A 193 5.24 8.96 -4.12
CA ILE A 193 6.07 9.87 -3.32
C ILE A 193 7.50 9.32 -3.18
N ILE A 194 7.65 8.05 -2.77
CA ILE A 194 8.95 7.39 -2.62
C ILE A 194 9.69 7.36 -3.96
N TYR A 195 8.99 7.04 -5.05
CA TYR A 195 9.59 6.96 -6.38
C TYR A 195 10.09 8.32 -6.86
N VAL A 196 9.31 9.37 -6.67
CA VAL A 196 9.74 10.74 -6.94
C VAL A 196 10.94 11.10 -6.06
N LEU A 197 10.91 10.84 -4.75
CA LEU A 197 11.98 11.22 -3.82
C LEU A 197 13.29 10.43 -3.98
N MET A 198 13.25 9.19 -4.46
CA MET A 198 14.42 8.29 -4.45
C MET A 198 14.89 7.83 -5.85
N ASN A 199 14.05 7.94 -6.89
CA ASN A 199 14.39 7.52 -8.25
C ASN A 199 14.46 8.69 -9.22
N LYS A 200 15.69 9.12 -9.56
CA LYS A 200 15.93 10.24 -10.48
C LYS A 200 15.30 10.06 -11.86
N LYS A 201 15.26 8.83 -12.39
CA LYS A 201 14.67 8.55 -13.71
C LYS A 201 13.15 8.70 -13.64
N PHE A 202 12.52 8.09 -12.64
CA PHE A 202 11.08 8.21 -12.41
C PHE A 202 10.67 9.66 -12.16
N ARG A 203 11.38 10.37 -11.26
CA ARG A 203 11.15 11.80 -10.97
C ARG A 203 11.13 12.66 -12.22
N LYS A 204 12.10 12.45 -13.12
CA LYS A 204 12.16 13.20 -14.38
C LYS A 204 10.96 12.90 -15.27
N GLY A 205 10.58 11.62 -15.42
CA GLY A 205 9.39 11.23 -16.17
C GLY A 205 8.11 11.82 -15.56
N PHE A 206 7.97 11.74 -14.24
CA PHE A 206 6.85 12.31 -13.49
C PHE A 206 6.70 13.81 -13.75
N TYR A 207 7.76 14.60 -13.52
CA TYR A 207 7.69 16.05 -13.78
C TYR A 207 7.46 16.38 -15.26
N SER A 208 7.94 15.53 -16.18
CA SER A 208 7.65 15.68 -17.61
C SER A 208 6.17 15.50 -17.93
N ALA A 209 5.53 14.48 -17.34
CA ALA A 209 4.09 14.25 -17.47
C ALA A 209 3.26 15.40 -16.89
N PHE A 210 3.74 15.98 -15.77
CA PHE A 210 3.10 17.11 -15.08
C PHE A 210 3.66 18.48 -15.48
N SER A 211 4.18 18.64 -16.70
CA SER A 211 4.79 19.89 -17.18
C SER A 211 3.83 21.07 -17.39
N CYS A 212 2.52 20.81 -17.27
CA CYS A 212 1.49 21.84 -17.13
C CYS A 212 1.66 22.66 -15.84
N PHE A 213 2.20 22.07 -14.77
CA PHE A 213 2.47 22.78 -13.52
C PHE A 213 3.77 23.61 -13.62
N PRO A 214 3.77 24.89 -13.20
CA PRO A 214 4.94 25.77 -13.28
C PRO A 214 6.20 25.18 -12.63
N TYR A 215 6.05 24.63 -11.42
CA TYR A 215 7.15 24.00 -10.67
C TYR A 215 7.82 22.84 -11.45
N CYS A 216 7.02 21.94 -12.01
CA CYS A 216 7.51 20.81 -12.79
C CYS A 216 8.25 21.28 -14.05
N ARG A 217 7.73 22.31 -14.72
CA ARG A 217 8.35 22.91 -15.91
C ARG A 217 9.71 23.52 -15.59
N GLU A 218 9.82 24.26 -14.49
CA GLU A 218 11.09 24.84 -14.04
C GLU A 218 12.12 23.77 -13.69
N TYR A 219 11.71 22.71 -13.00
CA TYR A 219 12.58 21.58 -12.69
C TYR A 219 13.21 20.98 -13.97
N ILE A 220 12.41 20.77 -15.01
CA ILE A 220 12.89 20.20 -16.29
C ILE A 220 13.88 21.15 -16.97
N LYS A 221 13.57 22.45 -17.00
CA LYS A 221 14.47 23.47 -17.57
C LYS A 221 15.83 23.45 -16.86
N LYS A 222 15.82 23.39 -15.52
CA LYS A 222 17.03 23.32 -14.70
C LYS A 222 17.83 22.03 -14.93
N ASP A 223 17.18 20.87 -14.98
CA ASP A 223 17.84 19.58 -15.27
C ASP A 223 18.47 19.57 -16.67
N LYS A 224 17.81 20.14 -17.69
CA LYS A 224 18.38 20.28 -19.04
C LYS A 224 19.63 21.16 -19.02
N LYS A 225 19.58 22.35 -18.41
CA LYS A 225 20.73 23.27 -18.32
C LYS A 225 21.95 22.60 -17.66
N ILE A 226 21.75 21.93 -16.53
CA ILE A 226 22.82 21.22 -15.81
C ILE A 226 23.48 20.14 -16.70
N ARG A 227 22.68 19.38 -17.46
CA ARG A 227 23.23 18.36 -18.37
C ARG A 227 24.03 18.96 -19.51
N THR A 228 23.54 20.02 -20.14
CA THR A 228 24.26 20.70 -21.23
C THR A 228 25.61 21.24 -20.74
N THR A 229 25.63 21.88 -19.57
CA THR A 229 26.88 22.35 -18.94
C THR A 229 27.82 21.19 -18.60
N ALA A 230 27.32 20.09 -18.04
CA ALA A 230 28.14 18.92 -17.71
C ALA A 230 28.73 18.22 -18.95
N THR A 231 27.98 18.17 -20.06
CA THR A 231 28.49 17.64 -21.34
C THR A 231 29.57 18.53 -21.92
N SER A 232 29.37 19.85 -21.93
CA SER A 232 30.34 20.83 -22.42
C SER A 232 31.69 20.77 -21.68
N ILE A 233 31.64 20.69 -20.34
CA ILE A 233 32.85 20.56 -19.50
C ILE A 233 33.60 19.26 -19.82
N ARG A 234 32.87 18.19 -20.12
CA ARG A 234 33.45 16.88 -20.40
C ARG A 234 34.11 16.81 -21.78
N THR A 235 33.60 17.57 -22.76
CA THR A 235 34.21 17.72 -24.09
C THR A 235 35.42 18.66 -24.12
N SER A 236 35.53 19.60 -23.18
CA SER A 236 36.69 20.52 -23.07
C SER A 236 37.90 19.94 -22.31
N GLN A 237 37.81 18.71 -21.82
CA GLN A 237 38.90 17.98 -21.14
C GLN A 237 39.38 16.76 -21.92
N VAL A 238 39.05 16.68 -23.22
CA VAL A 238 39.53 15.67 -24.17
C VAL A 238 40.40 16.36 -25.21
#